data_AF-A0A2Z7BKT2-F1
#
_entry.id   AF-A0A2Z7BKT2-F1
#
_cell.length_a   1.000
_cell.length_b   1.000
_cell.length_c   1.000
_cell.angle_alpha   90.00
_cell.angle_beta   90.00
_cell.angle_gamma   90.00
#
_symmetry.space_group_name_H-M   'P 1'
#
loop_
_entity.id
_entity.type
_entity.pdbx_description
1 polymer ?
#
loop_
_entity_poly.entity_id
_entity_poly.type
_entity_poly.pdbx_seq_one_letter_code
_entity_poly.pdbx_strand_id
1 'polypeptide(L)'
;MSTSHNKIPMFSKEDYDDWKTRMQAHLAAQDDDMCSVITDGPMKIMKINIAFAMTDGAPKYVEKRRHEYTNEEKKKANLDNVARDILFKTLDKNMFSKIKTCATAKEIWEKLIQICEGNDETSVTPSETVQRARLTRFARDLSRFSAKFLRLGLRNRVLLFSALCLLQYLRNGPTSNTH
;
A
#
# COMPACT_ATOMS: atom_id res chain seq x y z
N MET A 1 -27.74 -13.91 -13.88
CA MET A 1 -27.05 -12.71 -14.43
C MET A 1 -25.66 -12.67 -13.82
N SER A 2 -24.63 -12.96 -14.61
CA SER A 2 -23.23 -12.95 -14.14
C SER A 2 -22.78 -11.50 -14.01
N THR A 3 -22.77 -10.98 -12.79
CA THR A 3 -22.22 -9.67 -12.48
C THR A 3 -20.71 -9.73 -12.63
N SER A 4 -20.17 -8.96 -13.58
CA SER A 4 -18.74 -8.88 -13.91
C SER A 4 -17.95 -8.14 -12.82
N HIS A 5 -17.82 -8.77 -11.65
CA HIS A 5 -17.01 -8.27 -10.54
C HIS A 5 -15.52 -8.45 -10.81
N ASN A 6 -14.93 -7.78 -11.82
CA ASN A 6 -13.47 -7.60 -11.89
C ASN A 6 -12.97 -6.65 -12.99
N LYS A 7 -13.77 -5.65 -13.40
CA LYS A 7 -13.25 -4.67 -14.36
C LYS A 7 -12.31 -3.71 -13.63
N ILE A 8 -11.03 -3.76 -13.99
CA ILE A 8 -10.00 -2.89 -13.43
C ILE A 8 -10.38 -1.42 -13.78
N PRO A 9 -10.36 -0.48 -12.82
CA PRO A 9 -10.73 0.91 -13.08
C PRO A 9 -9.70 1.61 -13.98
N MET A 10 -10.12 2.02 -15.18
CA MET A 10 -9.26 2.70 -16.15
C MET A 10 -8.79 4.06 -15.63
N PHE A 11 -7.51 4.37 -15.86
CA PHE A 11 -6.93 5.64 -15.46
C PHE A 11 -7.52 6.81 -16.25
N SER A 12 -7.89 7.87 -15.54
CA SER A 12 -8.30 9.16 -16.09
C SER A 12 -7.62 10.25 -15.26
N LYS A 13 -6.93 11.18 -15.93
CA LYS A 13 -6.32 12.33 -15.26
C LYS A 13 -7.40 13.34 -14.80
N GLU A 14 -8.46 13.49 -15.58
CA GLU A 14 -9.59 14.39 -15.28
C GLU A 14 -10.34 13.93 -14.02
N ASP A 15 -10.53 12.61 -13.89
CA ASP A 15 -11.19 11.98 -12.74
C ASP A 15 -10.18 11.33 -11.79
N TYR A 16 -8.99 11.91 -11.64
CA TYR A 16 -7.88 11.25 -10.94
C TYR A 16 -8.22 10.88 -9.48
N ASP A 17 -8.86 11.76 -8.71
CA ASP A 17 -9.24 11.48 -7.32
C ASP A 17 -10.23 10.30 -7.23
N ASP A 18 -11.13 10.22 -8.21
CA ASP A 18 -12.15 9.20 -8.34
C ASP A 18 -11.51 7.86 -8.75
N TRP A 19 -10.61 7.89 -9.73
CA TRP A 19 -9.81 6.74 -10.15
C TRP A 19 -8.96 6.22 -9.00
N LYS A 20 -8.24 7.10 -8.29
CA LYS A 20 -7.36 6.77 -7.16
C LYS A 20 -8.12 5.99 -6.10
N THR A 21 -9.30 6.49 -5.70
CA THR A 21 -10.17 5.83 -4.73
C THR A 21 -10.65 4.46 -5.22
N ARG A 22 -11.04 4.35 -6.50
CA ARG A 22 -11.51 3.08 -7.09
C ARG A 22 -10.37 2.06 -7.24
N MET A 23 -9.18 2.51 -7.60
CA MET A 23 -8.00 1.66 -7.78
C MET A 23 -7.53 1.09 -6.44
N GLN A 24 -7.40 1.93 -5.41
CA GLN A 24 -7.08 1.46 -4.06
C GLN A 24 -8.12 0.44 -3.58
N ALA A 25 -9.40 0.67 -3.88
CA ALA A 25 -10.43 -0.28 -3.50
C ALA A 25 -10.38 -1.59 -4.26
N HIS A 26 -10.02 -1.56 -5.55
CA HIS A 26 -9.83 -2.75 -6.35
C HIS A 26 -8.65 -3.58 -5.82
N LEU A 27 -7.53 -2.94 -5.50
CA LEU A 27 -6.35 -3.59 -4.93
C LEU A 27 -6.64 -4.22 -3.55
N ALA A 28 -7.29 -3.46 -2.65
CA ALA A 28 -7.67 -3.97 -1.33
C ALA A 28 -8.69 -5.12 -1.37
N ALA A 29 -9.50 -5.22 -2.43
CA ALA A 29 -10.40 -6.35 -2.63
C ALA A 29 -9.67 -7.63 -3.09
N GLN A 30 -8.43 -7.53 -3.58
CA GLN A 30 -7.64 -8.69 -3.99
C GLN A 30 -6.87 -9.31 -2.83
N ASP A 31 -6.21 -8.50 -2.02
CA ASP A 31 -5.45 -8.94 -0.85
C ASP A 31 -5.36 -7.78 0.16
N ASP A 32 -5.47 -8.10 1.45
CA ASP A 32 -5.39 -7.11 2.55
C ASP A 32 -4.01 -6.40 2.56
N ASP A 33 -2.97 -7.07 2.07
CA ASP A 33 -1.59 -6.59 2.03
C ASP A 33 -1.29 -5.69 0.81
N MET A 34 -2.20 -5.57 -0.17
CA MET A 34 -1.98 -4.78 -1.38
C MET A 34 -1.77 -3.29 -1.12
N CYS A 35 -2.48 -2.73 -0.13
CA CYS A 35 -2.31 -1.32 0.23
C CYS A 35 -0.88 -1.05 0.72
N SER A 36 -0.33 -1.92 1.55
CA SER A 36 1.06 -1.81 2.02
C SER A 36 2.06 -1.93 0.89
N VAL A 37 1.79 -2.77 -0.11
CA VAL A 37 2.69 -2.92 -1.27
C VAL A 37 2.85 -1.62 -2.07
N ILE A 38 1.77 -0.87 -2.27
CA ILE A 38 1.81 0.40 -3.01
C ILE A 38 2.26 1.60 -2.16
N THR A 39 2.26 1.51 -0.83
CA THR A 39 2.69 2.59 0.08
C THR A 39 4.10 2.39 0.63
N ASP A 40 4.39 1.19 1.09
CA ASP A 40 5.61 0.86 1.82
C ASP A 40 6.63 0.18 0.91
N GLY A 41 6.14 -0.50 -0.13
CA GLY A 41 6.93 -1.18 -1.15
C GLY A 41 6.81 -2.71 -1.05
N PRO A 42 7.64 -3.46 -1.79
CA PRO A 42 7.61 -4.91 -1.79
C PRO A 42 7.75 -5.50 -0.38
N MET A 43 6.99 -6.56 -0.09
CA MET A 43 7.03 -7.22 1.21
C MET A 43 8.40 -7.86 1.48
N LYS A 44 9.01 -7.48 2.61
CA LYS A 44 10.21 -8.13 3.13
C LYS A 44 9.81 -9.28 4.06
N ILE A 45 10.15 -10.51 3.68
CA ILE A 45 9.86 -11.69 4.49
C ILE A 45 10.98 -11.87 5.51
N MET A 46 10.64 -11.84 6.80
CA MET A 46 11.61 -11.87 7.89
C MET A 46 11.62 -13.23 8.61
N LYS A 47 12.76 -13.61 9.20
CA LYS A 47 12.91 -14.75 10.13
C LYS A 47 13.64 -14.34 11.40
N ILE A 48 13.36 -15.04 12.49
CA ILE A 48 14.13 -14.91 13.73
C ILE A 48 15.49 -15.57 13.53
N ASN A 49 16.55 -14.84 13.83
CA ASN A 49 17.90 -15.38 13.88
C ASN A 49 18.16 -16.03 15.25
N ILE A 50 17.84 -17.32 15.34
CA ILE A 50 18.03 -18.16 16.54
C ILE A 50 19.50 -18.29 16.97
N ALA A 51 20.48 -18.05 16.10
CA ALA A 51 21.90 -18.05 16.47
C ALA A 51 22.29 -16.89 17.41
N PHE A 52 21.50 -15.80 17.43
CA PHE A 52 21.72 -14.64 18.31
C PHE A 52 20.80 -14.65 19.54
N ALA A 53 19.71 -15.41 19.49
CA ALA A 53 18.73 -15.50 20.58
C ALA A 53 19.22 -16.34 21.78
N MET A 54 20.33 -17.08 21.64
CA MET A 54 20.93 -17.89 22.73
C MET A 54 21.87 -17.09 23.65
N THR A 55 22.20 -15.85 23.30
CA THR A 55 23.07 -14.95 24.08
C THR A 55 22.27 -13.76 24.60
N ASP A 56 21.41 -13.97 25.59
CA ASP A 56 20.75 -12.96 26.47
C ASP A 56 20.20 -11.67 25.80
N GLY A 57 19.95 -11.73 24.49
CA GLY A 57 19.68 -10.58 23.65
C GLY A 57 18.34 -10.71 22.95
N ALA A 58 17.71 -9.56 22.67
CA ALA A 58 16.42 -9.51 21.99
C ALA A 58 16.47 -10.28 20.64
N PRO A 59 15.38 -10.97 20.26
CA PRO A 59 15.30 -11.68 18.98
C PRO A 59 15.66 -10.75 17.82
N LYS A 60 16.71 -11.10 17.07
CA LYS A 60 17.11 -10.34 15.88
C LYS A 60 16.37 -10.88 14.66
N TYR A 61 15.60 -10.03 14.01
CA TYR A 61 14.94 -10.36 12.74
C TYR A 61 15.88 -10.12 11.56
N VAL A 62 15.97 -11.09 10.66
CA VAL A 62 16.79 -11.05 9.44
C VAL A 62 15.93 -11.41 8.24
N GLU A 63 16.16 -10.79 7.10
CA GLU A 63 15.45 -11.09 5.86
C GLU A 63 15.72 -12.54 5.41
N LYS A 64 14.66 -13.27 5.06
CA LYS A 64 14.75 -14.62 4.51
C LYS A 64 15.30 -14.56 3.07
N ARG A 65 16.08 -15.56 2.66
CA ARG A 65 16.43 -15.72 1.25
C ARG A 65 15.22 -16.29 0.50
N ARG A 66 15.06 -15.94 -0.78
CA ARG A 66 13.91 -16.35 -1.61
C ARG A 66 13.67 -17.87 -1.67
N HIS A 67 14.72 -18.69 -1.59
CA HIS A 67 14.58 -20.16 -1.59
C HIS A 67 14.06 -20.73 -0.26
N GLU A 68 14.11 -19.96 0.83
CA GLU A 68 13.62 -20.34 2.15
C GLU A 68 12.12 -20.01 2.33
N TYR A 69 11.50 -19.39 1.34
CA TYR A 69 10.11 -18.95 1.44
C TYR A 69 9.17 -20.15 1.37
N THR A 70 8.22 -20.17 2.29
CA THR A 70 7.02 -21.00 2.20
C THR A 70 6.16 -20.58 1.01
N ASN A 71 5.18 -21.39 0.64
CA ASN A 71 4.30 -21.06 -0.50
C ASN A 71 3.48 -19.79 -0.23
N GLU A 72 3.07 -19.58 1.01
CA GLU A 72 2.35 -18.41 1.48
C GLU A 72 3.22 -17.16 1.40
N GLU A 73 4.49 -17.26 1.83
CA GLU A 73 5.46 -16.15 1.73
C GLU A 73 5.81 -15.81 0.28
N LYS A 74 5.91 -16.81 -0.60
CA LYS A 74 6.08 -16.57 -2.05
C LYS A 74 4.90 -15.80 -2.63
N LYS A 75 3.66 -16.11 -2.22
CA LYS A 75 2.47 -15.36 -2.63
C LYS A 75 2.55 -13.91 -2.17
N LYS A 76 2.89 -13.66 -0.89
CA LYS A 76 3.08 -12.31 -0.35
C LYS A 76 4.17 -11.52 -1.07
N ALA A 77 5.33 -12.14 -1.30
CA ALA A 77 6.42 -11.52 -2.03
C ALA A 77 6.07 -11.22 -3.51
N ASN A 78 5.08 -11.92 -4.08
CA ASN A 78 4.61 -11.69 -5.44
C ASN A 78 3.57 -10.57 -5.56
N LEU A 79 3.02 -10.06 -4.44
CA LEU A 79 2.00 -9.02 -4.47
C LEU A 79 2.48 -7.74 -5.18
N ASP A 80 3.78 -7.40 -5.10
CA ASP A 80 4.35 -6.28 -5.87
C ASP A 80 4.19 -6.48 -7.38
N ASN A 81 4.47 -7.67 -7.90
CA ASN A 81 4.29 -7.96 -9.33
C ASN A 81 2.81 -7.87 -9.74
N VAL A 82 1.91 -8.37 -8.89
CA VAL A 82 0.46 -8.32 -9.16
C VAL A 82 -0.04 -6.87 -9.17
N ALA A 83 0.35 -6.07 -8.17
CA ALA A 83 0.01 -4.65 -8.11
C ALA A 83 0.56 -3.89 -9.33
N ARG A 84 1.82 -4.15 -9.72
CA ARG A 84 2.43 -3.57 -10.93
C ARG A 84 1.64 -3.89 -12.19
N ASP A 85 1.29 -5.16 -12.40
CA ASP A 85 0.52 -5.61 -13.56
C ASP A 85 -0.85 -4.92 -13.64
N ILE A 86 -1.55 -4.80 -12.52
CA ILE A 86 -2.84 -4.11 -12.45
C ILE A 86 -2.69 -2.64 -12.78
N LEU A 87 -1.72 -1.95 -12.16
CA LEU A 87 -1.48 -0.54 -12.42
C LEU A 87 -1.17 -0.32 -13.89
N PHE A 88 -0.27 -1.09 -14.49
CA PHE A 88 0.06 -0.97 -15.91
C PHE A 88 -1.13 -1.20 -16.84
N LYS A 89 -2.00 -2.17 -16.55
CA LYS A 89 -3.19 -2.46 -17.37
C LYS A 89 -4.18 -1.29 -17.45
N THR A 90 -4.14 -0.36 -16.50
CA THR A 90 -5.06 0.78 -16.48
C THR A 90 -4.57 2.01 -17.22
N LEU A 91 -3.29 2.03 -17.58
CA LEU A 91 -2.65 3.21 -18.14
C LEU A 91 -2.73 3.21 -19.65
N ASP A 92 -2.89 4.41 -20.20
CA ASP A 92 -2.73 4.63 -21.63
C ASP A 92 -1.23 4.59 -22.01
N LYS A 93 -0.96 4.57 -23.33
CA LYS A 93 0.42 4.53 -23.84
C LYS A 93 1.25 5.73 -23.37
N ASN A 94 0.63 6.91 -23.24
CA ASN A 94 1.29 8.12 -22.82
C ASN A 94 1.79 8.00 -21.37
N MET A 95 0.92 7.63 -20.44
CA MET A 95 1.27 7.45 -19.03
C MET A 95 2.23 6.29 -18.84
N PHE A 96 1.99 5.16 -19.51
CA PHE A 96 2.90 4.02 -19.47
C PHE A 96 4.34 4.42 -19.85
N SER A 97 4.52 5.24 -20.89
CA SER A 97 5.85 5.69 -21.32
C SER A 97 6.63 6.46 -20.23
N LYS A 98 5.92 7.18 -19.36
CA LYS A 98 6.50 7.99 -18.27
C LYS A 98 6.93 7.14 -17.06
N ILE A 99 6.27 6.00 -16.85
CA ILE A 99 6.45 5.20 -15.63
C ILE A 99 7.04 3.80 -15.87
N LYS A 100 7.25 3.39 -17.14
CA LYS A 100 7.78 2.06 -17.50
C LYS A 100 9.13 1.70 -16.86
N THR A 101 9.89 2.70 -16.41
CA THR A 101 11.19 2.52 -15.75
C THR A 101 11.08 2.24 -14.25
N CYS A 102 9.90 2.40 -13.65
CA CYS A 102 9.67 2.11 -12.24
C CYS A 102 9.82 0.60 -12.00
N ALA A 103 10.53 0.22 -10.94
CA ALA A 103 10.83 -1.16 -10.58
C ALA A 103 9.79 -1.78 -9.63
N THR A 104 9.13 -0.97 -8.81
CA THR A 104 8.15 -1.43 -7.79
C THR A 104 6.75 -0.87 -8.03
N ALA A 105 5.73 -1.49 -7.44
CA ALA A 105 4.36 -0.96 -7.48
C ALA A 105 4.24 0.40 -6.78
N LYS A 106 4.98 0.56 -5.67
CA LYS A 106 5.10 1.82 -4.95
C LYS A 106 5.63 2.95 -5.84
N GLU A 107 6.74 2.74 -6.54
CA GLU A 107 7.30 3.76 -7.43
C GLU A 107 6.32 4.17 -8.53
N ILE A 108 5.59 3.21 -9.10
CA ILE A 108 4.52 3.51 -10.06
C ILE A 108 3.45 4.39 -9.40
N TRP A 109 2.96 3.99 -8.23
CA TRP A 109 1.91 4.69 -7.50
C TRP A 109 2.32 6.12 -7.14
N GLU A 110 3.52 6.29 -6.59
CA GLU A 110 4.08 7.61 -6.25
C GLU A 110 4.28 8.49 -7.48
N LYS A 111 4.72 7.91 -8.60
CA LYS A 111 4.91 8.67 -9.84
C LYS A 111 3.57 9.08 -10.47
N LEU A 112 2.53 8.25 -10.36
CA LEU A 112 1.17 8.63 -10.77
C LEU A 112 0.62 9.77 -9.91
N ILE A 113 0.83 9.70 -8.58
CA ILE A 113 0.53 10.81 -7.67
C ILE A 113 1.28 12.07 -8.10
N GLN A 114 2.58 11.96 -8.36
CA GLN A 114 3.38 13.10 -8.77
C GLN A 114 2.86 13.72 -10.07
N ILE A 115 2.57 12.93 -11.11
CA ILE A 115 2.10 13.44 -12.41
C ILE A 115 0.71 14.11 -12.32
N CYS A 116 -0.13 13.66 -11.39
CA CYS A 116 -1.51 14.12 -11.27
C CYS A 116 -1.68 15.24 -10.24
N GLU A 117 -0.91 15.21 -9.15
CA GLU A 117 -0.95 16.17 -8.06
C GLU A 117 0.18 17.21 -8.15
N GLY A 118 1.19 17.04 -9.03
CA GLY A 118 2.37 17.89 -9.11
C GLY A 118 2.83 18.20 -10.55
N ASN A 119 2.92 19.50 -10.84
CA ASN A 119 3.71 20.04 -11.95
C ASN A 119 4.76 21.02 -11.44
N ASP A 120 5.24 20.84 -10.20
CA ASP A 120 6.26 21.69 -9.63
C ASP A 120 7.61 20.97 -9.74
N GLU A 121 8.31 21.28 -10.83
CA GLU A 121 9.76 21.13 -10.89
C GLU A 121 10.37 22.01 -9.78
N THR A 122 10.55 21.44 -8.60
CA THR A 122 11.62 21.90 -7.72
C THR A 122 12.03 20.80 -6.79
N SER A 123 13.31 20.49 -6.87
CA SER A 123 14.08 19.75 -5.88
C SER A 123 13.64 20.11 -4.46
N VAL A 124 12.98 19.19 -3.76
CA VAL A 124 12.92 19.27 -2.30
C VAL A 124 13.14 17.88 -1.73
N THR A 125 14.22 17.78 -0.98
CA THR A 125 14.55 16.69 -0.07
C THR A 125 13.31 16.28 0.75
N PRO A 126 13.14 14.98 1.08
CA PRO A 126 11.94 14.50 1.74
C PRO A 126 11.95 14.91 3.22
N SER A 127 11.50 16.14 3.50
CA SER A 127 11.23 16.59 4.85
C SER A 127 9.94 15.92 5.35
N GLU A 128 9.95 15.53 6.62
CA GLU A 128 8.89 14.82 7.36
C GLU A 128 7.47 15.38 7.15
N THR A 129 7.36 16.63 6.72
CA THR A 129 6.13 17.32 6.34
C THR A 129 5.41 16.68 5.15
N VAL A 130 6.13 16.25 4.11
CA VAL A 130 5.55 15.55 2.95
C VAL A 130 5.04 14.17 3.37
N GLN A 131 5.81 13.46 4.20
CA GLN A 131 5.41 12.15 4.72
C GLN A 131 4.19 12.26 5.64
N ARG A 132 4.13 13.25 6.52
CA ARG A 132 2.97 13.54 7.38
C ARG A 132 1.74 13.94 6.56
N ALA A 133 1.90 14.77 5.54
CA ALA A 133 0.79 15.15 4.65
C ALA A 133 0.26 13.94 3.87
N ARG A 134 1.15 13.05 3.38
CA ARG A 134 0.80 11.78 2.74
C ARG A 134 0.03 10.85 3.70
N LEU A 135 0.52 10.67 4.93
CA LEU A 135 -0.17 9.89 5.96
C LEU A 135 -1.55 10.47 6.32
N THR A 136 -1.67 11.80 6.37
CA THR A 136 -2.95 12.47 6.70
C THR A 136 -3.96 12.35 5.56
N ARG A 137 -3.51 12.48 4.31
CA ARG A 137 -4.35 12.27 3.12
C ARG A 137 -4.74 10.80 2.99
N PHE A 138 -3.82 9.89 3.30
CA PHE A 138 -4.07 8.45 3.36
C PHE A 138 -5.06 8.06 4.46
N ALA A 139 -4.94 8.61 5.67
CA ALA A 139 -5.92 8.39 6.74
C ALA A 139 -7.33 8.87 6.31
N ARG A 140 -7.41 9.98 5.57
CA ARG A 140 -8.65 10.48 4.97
C ARG A 140 -9.18 9.55 3.88
N ASP A 141 -8.31 9.03 3.03
CA ASP A 141 -8.68 8.12 1.94
C ASP A 141 -9.08 6.73 2.47
N LEU A 142 -8.39 6.22 3.50
CA LEU A 142 -8.79 5.03 4.27
C LEU A 142 -10.12 5.23 4.99
N SER A 143 -10.36 6.40 5.57
CA SER A 143 -11.64 6.72 6.21
C SER A 143 -12.77 6.77 5.16
N ARG A 144 -12.51 7.33 3.98
CA ARG A 144 -13.46 7.32 2.84
C ARG A 144 -13.67 5.91 2.30
N PHE A 145 -12.62 5.10 2.25
CA PHE A 145 -12.66 3.69 1.86
C PHE A 145 -13.55 2.88 2.83
N SER A 146 -13.29 2.98 4.13
CA SER A 146 -14.13 2.38 5.18
C SER A 146 -15.60 2.82 5.07
N ALA A 147 -15.86 4.12 4.91
CA ALA A 147 -17.22 4.63 4.74
C ALA A 147 -17.93 4.09 3.48
N LYS A 148 -17.20 3.86 2.38
CA LYS A 148 -17.74 3.30 1.14
C LYS A 148 -18.02 1.79 1.28
N PHE A 149 -17.19 1.07 2.03
CA PHE A 149 -17.39 -0.35 2.37
C PHE A 149 -18.60 -0.54 3.31
N LEU A 150 -18.77 0.34 4.31
CA LEU A 150 -19.98 0.35 5.15
C LEU A 150 -21.26 0.55 4.32
N ARG A 151 -21.23 1.40 3.29
CA ARG A 151 -22.40 1.65 2.40
C ARG A 151 -22.71 0.49 1.45
N LEU A 152 -21.72 -0.32 1.08
CA LEU A 152 -21.88 -1.43 0.14
C LEU A 152 -22.24 -2.76 0.83
N GLY A 153 -22.44 -2.78 2.15
CA GLY A 153 -22.93 -3.97 2.87
C GLY A 153 -21.98 -5.18 2.82
N LEU A 154 -20.72 -4.99 2.43
CA LEU A 154 -19.70 -6.04 2.43
C LEU A 154 -19.31 -6.31 3.89
N ARG A 155 -19.93 -7.34 4.47
CA ARG A 155 -19.66 -7.89 5.81
C ARG A 155 -18.23 -8.47 5.90
N ASN A 156 -17.19 -7.65 5.82
CA ASN A 156 -15.83 -8.08 6.15
C ASN A 156 -15.41 -7.50 7.50
N ARG A 157 -15.41 -8.37 8.52
CA ARG A 157 -15.10 -8.05 9.93
C ARG A 157 -13.65 -7.57 10.14
N VAL A 158 -12.78 -7.75 9.15
CA VAL A 158 -11.35 -7.37 9.19
C VAL A 158 -11.16 -5.85 9.13
N LEU A 159 -12.00 -5.13 8.37
CA LEU A 159 -11.91 -3.67 8.25
C LEU A 159 -12.33 -2.94 9.54
N LEU A 160 -13.22 -3.54 10.33
CA LEU A 160 -13.57 -3.01 11.65
C LEU A 160 -12.40 -3.15 12.63
N PHE A 161 -11.64 -4.25 12.53
CA PHE A 161 -10.48 -4.49 13.40
C PHE A 161 -9.31 -3.56 13.06
N SER A 162 -9.01 -3.34 11.78
CA SER A 162 -7.95 -2.39 11.38
C SER A 162 -8.32 -0.94 11.68
N ALA A 163 -9.59 -0.56 11.52
CA ALA A 163 -10.08 0.76 11.92
C ALA A 163 -10.05 0.98 13.43
N LEU A 164 -10.39 -0.04 14.24
CA LEU A 164 -10.28 0.01 15.70
C LEU A 164 -8.81 0.09 16.16
N CYS A 165 -7.91 -0.64 15.50
CA CYS A 165 -6.47 -0.61 15.81
C CYS A 165 -5.85 0.76 15.51
N LEU A 166 -6.22 1.38 14.38
CA LEU A 166 -5.80 2.75 14.03
C LEU A 166 -6.39 3.80 14.98
N LEU A 167 -7.65 3.66 15.39
CA LEU A 167 -8.27 4.54 16.38
C LEU A 167 -7.62 4.40 17.77
N GLN A 168 -7.21 3.19 18.17
CA GLN A 168 -6.48 2.97 19.42
C GLN A 168 -5.06 3.54 19.37
N TYR A 169 -4.36 3.41 18.24
CA TYR A 169 -3.04 4.01 18.04
C TYR A 169 -3.09 5.54 18.09
N LEU A 170 -4.09 6.16 17.45
CA LEU A 170 -4.29 7.61 17.48
C LEU A 170 -4.77 8.13 18.85
N ARG A 171 -5.53 7.33 19.59
CA ARG A 171 -6.01 7.69 20.93
C ARG A 171 -4.90 7.60 21.99
N ASN A 172 -3.97 6.67 21.85
CA ASN A 172 -2.96 6.42 22.87
C ASN A 172 -1.62 7.11 22.58
N GLY A 173 -1.33 7.49 21.32
CA GLY A 173 -0.08 8.15 20.95
C GLY A 173 1.18 7.30 21.28
N PRO A 174 2.36 7.67 20.78
CA PRO A 174 3.58 7.07 21.28
C PRO A 174 3.79 7.60 22.69
N THR A 175 3.66 6.74 23.71
CA THR A 175 4.23 7.04 25.02
C THR A 175 5.73 7.20 24.80
N SER A 176 6.20 8.44 24.81
CA SER A 176 7.61 8.76 24.90
C SER A 176 8.15 8.12 26.19
N ASN A 177 8.71 6.93 26.07
CA ASN A 177 9.62 6.40 27.09
C ASN A 177 10.92 7.18 26.97
N THR A 178 10.95 8.34 27.62
CA THR A 178 12.18 8.89 28.17
C THR A 178 12.40 8.24 29.52
N HIS A 179 13.33 7.30 29.59
CA HIS A 179 14.26 7.11 30.71
C HIS A 179 15.41 6.22 30.29
#